data_AF-A0A0A0BPS9-F1
#
_entry.id   AF-A0A0A0BPS9-F1
#
_cell.length_a   1.000
_cell.length_b   1.000
_cell.length_c   1.000
_cell.angle_alpha   90.00
_cell.angle_beta   90.00
_cell.angle_gamma   90.00
#
_symmetry.space_group_name_H-M   'P 1'
#
loop_
_entity.id
_entity.type
_entity.pdbx_description
1 polymer ?
#
loop_
_entity_poly.entity_id
_entity_poly.type
_entity_poly.pdbx_seq_one_letter_code
_entity_poly.pdbx_strand_id
1 'polypeptide(L)'
;MSVTLPDPELLAAFARYEQALVANDVVVLDELFAPGAATVRSEAGESLVGHEHIAAFRAARPGQPSRAVERVHVRVLAPGSAVVVAETRR
;
A
#
# COMPACT_ATOMS: atom_id res chain seq x y z
N MET A 1 -6.99 28.72 -4.82
CA MET A 1 -6.82 27.46 -4.07
C MET A 1 -5.37 27.04 -4.22
N SER A 2 -4.62 26.91 -3.12
CA SER A 2 -3.23 26.41 -3.20
C SER A 2 -3.30 24.92 -3.51
N VAL A 3 -2.70 24.50 -4.63
CA VAL A 3 -2.55 23.08 -4.93
C VAL A 3 -1.30 22.62 -4.19
N THR A 4 -1.50 21.97 -3.04
CA THR A 4 -0.42 21.24 -2.38
C THR A 4 -0.09 20.03 -3.27
N LEU A 5 1.07 20.07 -3.92
CA LEU A 5 1.60 18.92 -4.64
C LEU A 5 1.89 17.79 -3.63
N PRO A 6 1.64 16.52 -3.99
CA PRO A 6 1.95 15.40 -3.12
C PRO A 6 3.45 15.35 -2.85
N ASP A 7 3.81 14.94 -1.64
CA ASP A 7 5.19 14.72 -1.22
C ASP A 7 5.87 13.72 -2.19
N PRO A 8 7.01 14.09 -2.82
CA PRO A 8 7.76 13.17 -3.67
C PRO A 8 8.15 11.87 -2.96
N GLU A 9 8.41 11.90 -1.65
CA GLU A 9 8.73 10.71 -0.86
C GLU A 9 7.54 9.76 -0.76
N LEU A 10 6.32 10.30 -0.62
CA LEU A 10 5.09 9.49 -0.61
C LEU A 10 4.89 8.77 -1.94
N LEU A 11 5.11 9.46 -3.07
CA LEU A 11 4.99 8.85 -4.40
C LEU A 11 6.07 7.78 -4.64
N ALA A 12 7.30 8.00 -4.14
CA ALA A 12 8.36 7.01 -4.20
C ALA A 12 8.02 5.76 -3.35
N ALA A 13 7.51 5.95 -2.14
CA ALA A 13 7.06 4.85 -1.28
C ALA A 13 5.91 4.05 -1.92
N PHE A 14 4.94 4.73 -2.54
CA PHE A 14 3.87 4.08 -3.31
C PHE A 14 4.41 3.26 -4.50
N ALA A 15 5.35 3.83 -5.28
CA ALA A 15 5.95 3.11 -6.40
C ALA A 15 6.72 1.86 -5.93
N ARG A 16 7.46 1.97 -4.83
CA ARG A 16 8.15 0.83 -4.19
C ARG A 16 7.16 -0.24 -3.74
N TYR A 17 6.02 0.15 -3.16
CA TYR A 17 4.96 -0.78 -2.77
C TYR A 17 4.37 -1.53 -3.98
N GLU A 18 4.05 -0.83 -5.07
CA GLU A 18 3.51 -1.47 -6.28
C GLU A 18 4.50 -2.45 -6.92
N GLN A 19 5.79 -2.08 -6.97
CA GLN A 19 6.84 -2.97 -7.46
C GLN A 19 6.95 -4.25 -6.61
N ALA A 20 6.97 -4.10 -5.28
CA ALA A 20 7.00 -5.22 -4.37
C ALA A 20 5.75 -6.11 -4.51
N LEU A 21 4.59 -5.51 -4.75
CA LEU A 21 3.34 -6.24 -4.95
C LEU A 21 3.37 -7.10 -6.23
N VAL A 22 3.89 -6.55 -7.33
CA VAL A 22 4.03 -7.27 -8.62
C VAL A 22 5.10 -8.35 -8.55
N ALA A 23 6.22 -8.09 -7.87
CA ALA A 23 7.29 -9.05 -7.67
C ALA A 23 7.00 -10.10 -6.58
N ASN A 24 5.91 -9.94 -5.84
CA ASN A 24 5.61 -10.67 -4.61
C ASN A 24 6.78 -10.63 -3.59
N ASP A 25 7.42 -9.47 -3.47
CA ASP A 25 8.51 -9.24 -2.51
C ASP A 25 7.92 -9.01 -1.11
N VAL A 26 7.73 -10.12 -0.39
CA VAL A 26 7.11 -10.11 0.94
C VAL A 26 7.93 -9.35 1.98
N VAL A 27 9.25 -9.27 1.82
CA VAL A 27 10.13 -8.55 2.76
C VAL A 27 9.90 -7.05 2.63
N VAL A 28 9.87 -6.54 1.40
CA VAL A 28 9.59 -5.12 1.17
C VAL A 28 8.14 -4.77 1.53
N LEU A 29 7.18 -5.67 1.25
CA LEU A 29 5.80 -5.44 1.63
C LEU A 29 5.64 -5.35 3.15
N ASP A 30 6.31 -6.22 3.91
CA ASP A 30 6.31 -6.20 5.37
C ASP A 30 6.83 -4.87 5.92
N GLU A 31 8.00 -4.42 5.44
CA GLU A 31 8.62 -3.14 5.82
C GLU A 31 7.69 -1.94 5.59
N LEU A 32 6.90 -1.96 4.51
CA LEU A 32 6.06 -0.83 4.10
C LEU A 32 4.70 -0.76 4.83
N PHE A 33 4.31 -1.80 5.57
CA PHE A 33 3.11 -1.73 6.41
C PHE A 33 3.41 -1.00 7.72
N ALA A 34 2.45 -0.18 8.18
CA ALA A 34 2.55 0.44 9.50
C ALA A 34 2.74 -0.64 10.59
N PRO A 35 3.63 -0.41 11.57
CA PRO A 35 3.86 -1.37 12.65
C PRO A 35 2.72 -1.35 13.68
N GLY A 36 2.63 -2.43 14.47
CA GLY A 36 1.80 -2.49 15.66
C GLY A 36 0.46 -3.21 15.52
N ALA A 37 -0.20 -3.39 16.67
CA ALA A 37 -1.42 -4.19 16.79
C ALA A 37 -2.67 -3.53 16.17
N ALA A 38 -2.63 -2.22 15.92
CA ALA A 38 -3.76 -1.46 15.38
C ALA A 38 -3.78 -1.36 13.85
N THR A 39 -2.74 -1.83 13.15
CA THR A 39 -2.68 -1.77 11.68
C THR A 39 -3.75 -2.65 11.06
N VAL A 40 -4.50 -2.11 10.10
CA VAL A 40 -5.58 -2.82 9.41
C VAL A 40 -5.28 -2.95 7.92
N ARG A 41 -5.47 -4.15 7.38
CA ARG A 41 -5.47 -4.42 5.94
C ARG A 41 -6.80 -5.05 5.55
N SER A 42 -7.52 -4.44 4.62
CA SER A 42 -8.78 -4.99 4.10
C SER A 42 -8.72 -5.19 2.60
N GLU A 43 -9.17 -6.35 2.14
CA GLU A 43 -9.25 -6.69 0.71
C GLU A 43 -10.40 -7.67 0.48
N ALA A 44 -11.23 -7.43 -0.54
CA ALA A 44 -12.26 -8.36 -1.03
C ALA A 44 -13.18 -8.97 0.06
N GLY A 45 -13.46 -8.24 1.15
CA GLY A 45 -14.32 -8.68 2.25
C GLY A 45 -13.57 -9.33 3.42
N GLU A 46 -12.26 -9.56 3.30
CA GLU A 46 -11.40 -10.01 4.41
C GLU A 46 -10.72 -8.80 5.06
N SER A 47 -10.65 -8.78 6.39
CA SER A 47 -9.92 -7.76 7.16
C SER A 47 -8.97 -8.42 8.14
N LEU A 48 -7.71 -8.00 8.09
CA LEU A 48 -6.64 -8.41 8.97
C LEU A 48 -6.30 -7.25 9.90
N VAL A 49 -6.10 -7.55 11.18
CA VAL A 49 -5.73 -6.58 12.21
C VAL A 49 -4.44 -7.03 12.87
N GLY A 50 -3.50 -6.10 13.01
CA GLY A 50 -2.16 -6.31 13.55
C GLY A 50 -1.13 -6.60 12.47
N HIS A 51 0.01 -5.92 12.57
CA HIS A 51 1.13 -6.06 11.64
C HIS A 51 1.60 -7.52 11.50
N GLU A 52 1.78 -8.25 12.60
CA GLU A 52 2.22 -9.65 12.57
C GLU A 52 1.23 -10.56 11.81
N HIS A 53 -0.07 -10.31 11.95
CA HIS A 53 -1.09 -11.08 11.25
C HIS A 53 -1.08 -10.79 9.74
N ILE A 54 -0.85 -9.53 9.36
CA ILE A 54 -0.69 -9.12 7.95
C ILE A 54 0.57 -9.76 7.35
N ALA A 55 1.69 -9.75 8.08
CA ALA A 55 2.96 -10.34 7.68
C ALA A 55 2.82 -11.85 7.43
N ALA A 56 2.24 -12.58 8.40
CA ALA A 56 2.00 -14.01 8.30
C ALA A 56 1.09 -14.37 7.11
N PHE A 57 0.03 -13.59 6.89
CA PHE A 57 -0.84 -13.75 5.74
C PHE A 57 -0.11 -13.55 4.41
N ARG A 58 0.74 -12.51 4.30
CA ARG A 58 1.52 -12.23 3.09
C ARG A 58 2.55 -13.32 2.79
N ALA A 59 3.21 -13.86 3.82
CA ALA A 59 4.17 -14.94 3.67
C ALA A 59 3.53 -16.23 3.11
N ALA A 60 2.26 -16.49 3.45
CA ALA A 60 1.54 -17.68 3.00
C ALA A 60 0.82 -17.51 1.65
N ARG A 61 0.63 -16.27 1.16
CA ARG A 61 -0.19 -15.99 -0.01
C ARG A 61 0.64 -16.08 -1.31
N PRO A 62 0.17 -16.81 -2.34
CA PRO A 62 0.75 -16.74 -3.67
C PRO A 62 0.71 -15.31 -4.22
N GLY A 63 1.69 -14.95 -5.06
CA GLY A 63 1.70 -13.65 -5.73
C GLY A 63 0.37 -13.33 -6.44
N GLN A 64 0.00 -12.06 -6.44
CA GLN A 64 -1.22 -11.61 -7.12
C GLN A 64 -0.99 -11.52 -8.64
N PRO A 65 -2.04 -11.66 -9.47
CA PRO A 65 -1.94 -11.39 -10.90
C PRO A 65 -1.37 -10.00 -11.15
N SER A 66 -0.59 -9.85 -12.21
CA SER A 66 -0.05 -8.55 -12.61
C SER A 66 -1.20 -7.57 -12.86
N ARG A 67 -0.95 -6.31 -12.50
CA ARG A 67 -1.86 -5.19 -12.74
C ARG A 67 -1.04 -3.98 -13.19
N ALA A 68 -1.63 -3.14 -14.02
CA ALA A 68 -1.04 -1.86 -14.39
C ALA A 68 -1.74 -0.72 -13.65
N VAL A 69 -0.97 0.17 -13.04
CA VAL A 69 -1.51 1.42 -12.46
C VAL A 69 -1.79 2.40 -13.60
N GLU A 70 -3.02 2.89 -13.69
CA GLU A 70 -3.45 3.84 -14.73
C GLU A 70 -3.48 5.28 -14.21
N ARG A 71 -3.91 5.44 -12.95
CA ARG A 71 -4.05 6.76 -12.32
C ARG A 71 -3.83 6.65 -10.83
N VAL A 72 -3.14 7.63 -10.26
CA VAL A 72 -2.90 7.75 -8.82
C VAL A 72 -3.54 9.04 -8.33
N HIS A 73 -4.39 8.91 -7.32
CA HIS A 73 -5.04 10.03 -6.64
C HIS A 73 -4.46 10.16 -5.25
N VAL A 74 -3.93 11.34 -4.93
CA VAL A 74 -3.42 11.65 -3.59
C VAL A 74 -4.32 12.68 -2.92
N ARG A 75 -4.65 12.45 -1.66
CA ARG A 75 -5.36 13.40 -0.79
C ARG A 75 -4.61 13.53 0.53
N VAL A 76 -4.02 14.69 0.77
CA VAL A 76 -3.41 15.04 2.06
C VAL A 76 -4.53 15.30 3.06
N LEU A 77 -4.50 14.63 4.21
CA LEU A 77 -5.52 14.74 5.25
C LEU A 77 -5.08 15.70 6.37
N ALA A 78 -3.82 15.61 6.76
CA ALA A 78 -3.18 16.45 7.76
C ALA A 78 -1.65 16.42 7.54
N PRO A 79 -0.85 17.26 8.22
CA PRO A 79 0.61 17.15 8.17
C PRO A 79 1.07 15.72 8.44
N GLY A 80 1.87 15.14 7.54
CA GLY A 80 2.37 13.77 7.65
C GLY A 80 1.36 12.65 7.39
N SER A 81 0.15 12.94 6.90
CA SER A 81 -0.84 11.90 6.57
C SER A 81 -1.56 12.17 5.25
N ALA A 82 -1.70 11.11 4.45
CA ALA A 82 -2.37 11.17 3.16
C ALA A 82 -3.04 9.83 2.84
N VAL A 83 -4.04 9.89 1.96
CA VAL A 83 -4.63 8.72 1.32
C VAL A 83 -4.19 8.69 -0.13
N VAL A 84 -3.76 7.51 -0.58
CA VAL A 84 -3.41 7.23 -1.97
C VAL A 84 -4.40 6.19 -2.51
N VAL A 85 -5.05 6.50 -3.63
CA VAL A 85 -5.92 5.57 -4.35
C VAL A 85 -5.36 5.37 -5.75
N ALA A 86 -5.10 4.12 -6.11
CA ALA A 86 -4.64 3.75 -7.44
C ALA A 86 -5.77 3.09 -8.23
N GLU A 87 -6.08 3.64 -9.40
CA GLU A 87 -6.89 2.96 -10.40
C GLU A 87 -5.98 2.00 -11.16
N THR A 88 -6.39 0.73 -11.24
CA THR A 88 -5.58 -0.33 -11.84
C THR A 88 -6.36 -1.11 -12.88
N ARG A 89 -5.72 -1.45 -14.00
CA ARG A 89 -6.25 -2.38 -15.00
C ARG A 89 -5.59 -3.76 -14.84
N ARG A 90 -6.42 -4.79 -15.00
CA ARG A 90 -5.99 -6.19 -15.10
C ARG A 90 -5.88 -6.61 -16.56
#